data_AF-A0A452QCG7-F1
#
_entry.id   AF-A0A452QCG7-F1
#
_cell.length_a   1.000
_cell.length_b   1.000
_cell.length_c   1.000
_cell.angle_alpha   90.00
_cell.angle_beta   90.00
_cell.angle_gamma   90.00
#
_symmetry.space_group_name_H-M   'P 1'
#
loop_
_entity.id
_entity.type
_entity.pdbx_description
1 polymer ?
#
loop_
_entity_poly.entity_id
_entity_poly.type
_entity_poly.pdbx_seq_one_letter_code
_entity_poly.pdbx_strand_id
1 'polypeptide(L)'
;SFQAPWPPTATITCTGEILSKNYARWLQQKAGQVPVTVIYKDTERPSGIPDRFSGSSSGNTHTLTISGARAEDEADYYYPPADPPHTLPGRLCRRWIGRG
;
A
#
# COMPACT_ATOMS: atom_id res chain seq x y z
N SER A 1 11.72 -25.85 15.72
CA SER A 1 11.92 -25.26 14.38
C SER A 1 10.56 -24.88 13.82
N PHE A 2 10.26 -23.59 13.71
CA PHE A 2 9.04 -23.10 13.05
C PHE A 2 9.44 -22.50 11.70
N GLN A 3 9.58 -23.35 10.69
CA GLN A 3 9.60 -22.89 9.31
C GLN A 3 8.14 -22.72 8.88
N ALA A 4 7.66 -21.48 8.87
CA ALA A 4 6.40 -21.18 8.21
C ALA A 4 6.57 -21.51 6.71
N PRO A 5 5.71 -22.35 6.11
CA PRO A 5 5.87 -22.83 4.73
C PRO A 5 5.59 -21.76 3.65
N TRP A 6 5.44 -20.49 4.03
CA TRP A 6 5.12 -19.39 3.12
C TRP A 6 6.06 -18.22 3.38
N PRO A 7 6.48 -17.49 2.33
CA PRO A 7 7.25 -16.28 2.52
C PRO A 7 6.39 -15.26 3.29
N PRO A 8 7.00 -14.42 4.16
CA PRO A 8 6.25 -13.58 5.08
C PRO A 8 5.30 -12.64 4.33
N THR A 9 4.04 -12.57 4.76
CA THR A 9 3.07 -11.65 4.19
C THR A 9 3.09 -10.34 4.97
N ALA A 10 3.34 -9.23 4.29
CA ALA A 10 3.19 -7.92 4.89
C ALA A 10 1.78 -7.40 4.63
N THR A 11 1.07 -7.03 5.68
CA THR A 11 -0.25 -6.42 5.59
C THR A 11 -0.18 -4.99 6.09
N ILE A 12 -0.55 -4.05 5.22
CA ILE A 12 -0.59 -2.63 5.51
C ILE A 12 -2.05 -2.21 5.50
N THR A 13 -2.57 -1.83 6.66
CA THR A 13 -3.93 -1.33 6.81
C THR A 13 -3.92 0.16 7.01
N CYS A 14 -4.87 0.83 6.36
CA CYS A 14 -5.10 2.26 6.52
C CYS A 14 -6.58 2.50 6.69
N THR A 15 -6.94 3.12 7.81
CA THR A 15 -8.31 3.56 8.06
C THR A 15 -8.34 5.06 7.84
N GLY A 16 -9.14 5.52 6.88
CA GLY A 16 -9.25 6.93 6.54
C GLY A 16 -10.68 7.29 6.19
N GLU A 17 -11.10 8.51 6.51
CA GLU A 17 -12.32 9.09 5.96
C GLU A 17 -12.14 9.21 4.45
N ILE A 18 -12.71 8.24 3.74
CA ILE A 18 -12.83 8.31 2.30
C ILE A 18 -14.19 8.89 2.04
N LEU A 19 -14.19 10.01 1.32
CA LEU A 19 -15.36 10.48 0.60
C LEU A 19 -15.82 9.29 -0.24
N SER A 20 -16.95 8.72 0.17
CA SER A 20 -17.52 7.40 -0.12
C SER A 20 -17.78 7.08 -1.60
N LYS A 21 -17.18 7.84 -2.51
CA LYS A 21 -17.33 7.74 -3.97
C LYS A 21 -16.00 7.54 -4.71
N ASN A 22 -14.88 7.38 -4.00
CA ASN A 22 -13.56 7.34 -4.63
C ASN A 22 -12.83 6.04 -4.34
N TYR A 23 -12.20 5.51 -5.38
CA TYR A 23 -11.40 4.30 -5.28
C TYR A 23 -10.13 4.51 -4.47
N ALA A 24 -9.67 3.45 -3.80
CA ALA A 24 -8.36 3.47 -3.20
C ALA A 24 -7.23 3.39 -4.20
N ARG A 25 -6.18 4.16 -3.90
CA ARG A 25 -4.89 4.08 -4.58
C ARG A 25 -3.78 3.99 -3.54
N TRP A 26 -2.82 3.13 -3.81
CA TRP A 26 -1.64 2.92 -2.99
C TRP A 26 -0.41 3.39 -3.74
N LEU A 27 0.37 4.25 -3.11
CA LEU A 27 1.66 4.68 -3.63
C LEU A 27 2.76 4.14 -2.73
N GLN A 28 3.76 3.52 -3.34
CA GLN A 28 5.00 3.10 -2.72
C GLN A 28 6.05 4.18 -2.98
N GLN A 29 6.56 4.80 -1.93
CA GLN A 29 7.69 5.72 -2.01
C GLN A 29 8.90 5.13 -1.32
N LYS A 30 9.95 4.87 -2.11
CA LYS A 30 11.25 4.45 -1.59
C LYS A 30 12.08 5.69 -1.27
N ALA A 31 12.99 5.59 -0.30
CA ALA A 31 13.87 6.69 0.06
C ALA A 31 14.68 7.16 -1.17
N GLY A 32 14.56 8.45 -1.52
CA GLY A 32 15.23 9.03 -2.68
C GLY A 32 14.61 8.70 -4.05
N GLN A 33 13.46 8.03 -4.10
CA GLN A 33 12.72 7.75 -5.34
C GLN A 33 11.38 8.47 -5.38
N VAL A 34 10.87 8.66 -6.60
CA VAL A 34 9.52 9.18 -6.82
C VAL A 34 8.47 8.16 -6.36
N PRO A 35 7.33 8.59 -5.80
CA PRO A 35 6.25 7.68 -5.46
C PRO A 35 5.72 6.92 -6.69
N VAL A 36 5.66 5.60 -6.60
CA VAL A 36 5.16 4.71 -7.65
C VAL A 36 3.80 4.16 -7.23
N THR A 37 2.82 4.19 -8.13
CA THR A 37 1.52 3.56 -7.86
C THR A 37 1.65 2.04 -7.91
N VAL A 38 1.27 1.36 -6.81
CA VAL A 38 1.30 -0.11 -6.73
C VAL A 38 -0.09 -0.72 -6.90
N ILE A 39 -1.14 -0.05 -6.43
CA ILE A 39 -2.54 -0.43 -6.61
C ILE A 39 -3.35 0.83 -6.91
N TYR A 40 -4.30 0.72 -7.82
CA TYR A 40 -5.29 1.74 -8.16
C TYR A 40 -6.68 1.09 -8.24
N LYS A 41 -7.74 1.89 -8.21
CA LYS A 41 -9.11 1.37 -8.28
C LYS A 41 -9.40 0.25 -7.26
N ASP A 42 -8.91 0.41 -6.03
CA ASP A 42 -8.97 -0.55 -4.91
C ASP A 42 -8.18 -1.86 -5.07
N THR A 43 -8.25 -2.49 -6.24
CA THR A 43 -7.69 -3.83 -6.47
C THR A 43 -6.87 -3.93 -7.77
N GLU A 44 -6.99 -2.96 -8.68
CA GLU A 44 -6.27 -2.98 -9.96
C GLU A 44 -4.79 -2.67 -9.75
N ARG A 45 -3.94 -3.40 -10.46
CA ARG A 45 -2.48 -3.26 -10.37
C ARG A 45 -1.92 -2.77 -11.71
N PRO A 46 -1.05 -1.74 -11.72
CA PRO A 46 -0.42 -1.30 -12.95
C PRO A 46 0.51 -2.36 -13.54
N SER A 47 0.66 -2.35 -14.87
CA SER A 47 1.65 -3.20 -15.54
C SER A 47 3.07 -2.87 -15.03
N GLY A 48 3.82 -3.88 -14.60
CA GLY A 48 5.19 -3.72 -14.07
C GLY A 48 5.30 -3.79 -12.56
N ILE A 49 4.19 -3.75 -11.83
CA ILE A 49 4.18 -4.05 -10.39
C ILE A 49 4.11 -5.57 -10.21
N PRO A 50 4.80 -6.19 -9.24
CA PRO A 50 4.73 -7.64 -9.03
C PRO A 50 3.37 -8.16 -8.56
N ASP A 51 3.02 -9.38 -8.95
CA ASP A 51 1.75 -10.07 -8.59
C ASP A 51 1.59 -10.33 -7.09
N ARG A 52 2.67 -10.17 -6.30
CA ARG A 52 2.63 -10.27 -4.84
C ARG A 52 1.83 -9.15 -4.17
N PHE A 53 1.61 -8.02 -4.84
CA PHE A 53 0.84 -6.90 -4.32
C PHE A 53 -0.65 -7.11 -4.62
N SER A 54 -1.48 -7.06 -3.58
CA SER A 54 -2.94 -7.08 -3.70
C SER A 54 -3.58 -6.04 -2.79
N GLY A 55 -4.57 -5.32 -3.31
CA GLY A 55 -5.36 -4.37 -2.55
C GLY A 55 -6.73 -4.94 -2.18
N SER A 56 -7.27 -4.51 -1.05
CA SER A 56 -8.68 -4.70 -0.70
C SER A 56 -9.22 -3.49 0.04
N SER A 57 -10.53 -3.28 -0.08
CA SER A 57 -11.26 -2.20 0.59
C SER A 57 -12.48 -2.76 1.31
N SER A 58 -12.70 -2.31 2.54
CA SER A 58 -13.88 -2.67 3.34
C SER A 58 -14.32 -1.46 4.18
N GLY A 59 -15.44 -0.85 3.79
CA GLY A 59 -15.92 0.39 4.39
C GLY A 59 -14.89 1.51 4.26
N ASN A 60 -14.36 1.96 5.41
CA ASN A 60 -13.35 3.03 5.49
C ASN A 60 -11.93 2.48 5.67
N THR A 61 -11.75 1.16 5.60
CA THR A 61 -10.47 0.50 5.79
C THR A 61 -9.97 -0.06 4.47
N HIS A 62 -8.76 0.35 4.10
CA HIS A 62 -8.05 -0.15 2.94
C HIS A 62 -6.87 -0.97 3.40
N THR A 63 -6.68 -2.11 2.74
CA THR A 63 -5.63 -3.04 3.05
C THR A 63 -4.79 -3.30 1.81
N LEU A 64 -3.48 -3.17 1.94
CA LEU A 64 -2.51 -3.62 0.97
C LEU A 64 -1.82 -4.86 1.54
N THR A 65 -1.87 -5.95 0.79
CA THR A 65 -1.23 -7.21 1.14
C THR A 65 -0.07 -7.44 0.17
N ILE A 66 1.09 -7.78 0.72
CA ILE A 66 2.29 -8.11 -0.04
C ILE A 66 2.68 -9.54 0.32
N SER A 67 2.32 -10.47 -0.55
CA SER A 67 2.60 -11.90 -0.36
C SER A 67 4.07 -12.19 -0.65
N GLY A 68 4.82 -12.64 0.36
CA GLY A 68 6.25 -12.81 0.25
C GLY A 68 7.00 -11.49 0.13
N ALA A 69 6.70 -10.60 1.07
CA ALA A 69 7.38 -9.32 1.24
C ALA A 69 8.89 -9.53 1.38
N ARG A 70 9.66 -8.71 0.66
CA ARG A 70 11.12 -8.74 0.64
C ARG A 70 11.68 -7.41 1.17
N ALA A 71 12.96 -7.39 1.51
CA ALA A 71 13.65 -6.14 1.88
C ALA A 71 13.49 -5.04 0.80
N GLU A 72 13.37 -5.42 -0.47
CA GLU A 72 13.14 -4.51 -1.59
C GLU A 72 11.77 -3.80 -1.56
N ASP A 73 10.80 -4.34 -0.81
CA ASP A 73 9.47 -3.77 -0.65
C ASP A 73 9.43 -2.75 0.52
N GLU A 74 10.58 -2.49 1.16
CA GLU A 74 10.78 -1.43 2.15
C GLU A 74 10.56 -0.05 1.54
N ALA A 75 9.48 0.58 1.99
CA ALA A 75 9.00 1.84 1.47
C ALA A 75 7.97 2.46 2.43
N ASP A 76 7.77 3.75 2.26
CA ASP A 76 6.63 4.47 2.80
C ASP A 76 5.43 4.26 1.87
N TYR A 77 4.33 3.75 2.44
CA TYR A 77 3.09 3.51 1.69
C TYR A 77 2.06 4.57 2.00
N TYR A 78 1.67 5.29 0.96
CA TYR A 78 0.77 6.42 1.04
C TYR A 78 -0.60 6.11 0.47
N TYR A 79 -1.60 6.67 1.17
CA TYR A 79 -2.97 6.73 0.72
C TYR A 79 -3.38 8.20 0.54
N PRO A 80 -3.31 8.72 -0.68
CA PRO A 80 -3.74 10.08 -0.95
C PRO A 80 -5.28 10.18 -1.00
N PRO A 81 -5.85 11.28 -0.47
CA PRO A 81 -7.28 11.53 -0.61
C PRO A 81 -7.66 11.71 -2.09
N ALA A 82 -8.95 11.54 -2.35
CA ALA A 82 -9.52 11.72 -3.67
C ALA A 82 -9.60 13.19 -4.10
N ASP A 83 -9.90 14.08 -3.15
CA ASP A 83 -9.78 15.52 -3.32
C ASP A 83 -8.59 16.00 -2.48
N PRO A 84 -7.54 16.55 -3.09
CA PRO A 84 -6.54 17.26 -2.33
C PRO A 84 -7.10 18.66 -1.99
N PRO A 85 -7.34 19.02 -0.71
CA PRO A 85 -7.02 20.39 -0.36
C PRO A 85 -5.52 20.54 -0.66
N HIS A 86 -5.14 21.65 -1.31
CA HIS A 86 -3.83 21.98 -1.89
C HIS A 86 -2.58 21.84 -0.97
N THR A 87 -2.67 21.19 0.19
CA THR A 87 -1.71 21.35 1.28
C THR A 87 -1.43 20.10 2.12
N LEU A 88 -2.01 18.93 1.81
CA LEU A 88 -1.67 17.71 2.55
C LEU A 88 -0.94 16.70 1.65
N PRO A 89 0.31 16.28 1.99
CA PRO A 89 0.84 15.05 1.43
C PRO A 89 -0.14 13.93 1.75
N GLY A 90 -0.35 13.00 0.82
CA GLY A 90 -1.21 11.84 1.06
C GLY A 90 -0.91 11.22 2.42
N ARG A 91 -1.93 10.74 3.14
CA ARG A 91 -1.69 10.24 4.50
C ARG A 91 -0.70 9.08 4.41
N LEU A 92 0.42 9.18 5.12
CA LEU A 92 1.31 8.05 5.33
C LEU A 92 0.53 7.03 6.16
N CYS A 93 0.12 5.94 5.52
CA CYS A 93 -0.60 4.90 6.23
C CYS A 93 0.35 4.09 7.09
N ARG A 94 1.46 3.66 6.49
CA ARG A 94 2.48 2.89 7.18
C ARG A 94 3.80 2.97 6.43
N ARG A 95 4.88 3.05 7.20
CA ARG A 95 6.21 2.67 6.75
C ARG A 95 6.38 1.18 6.97
N TRP A 96 6.52 0.41 5.89
CA TRP A 96 6.96 -0.97 6.05
C TRP A 96 8.47 -0.97 6.03
N ILE A 97 9.08 -1.38 7.13
CA ILE A 97 10.53 -1.53 7.29
C ILE A 97 10.80 -3.02 7.23
N GLY A 98 11.69 -3.47 6.35
CA GLY A 98 11.98 -4.87 6.09
C GLY A 98 12.76 -5.57 7.19
N ARG A 99 12.40 -5.35 8.45
CA ARG A 99 13.00 -6.03 9.58
C ARG A 99 12.32 -7.37 9.80
N GLY A 100 13.06 -8.43 9.48
CA GLY A 100 12.91 -9.72 10.16
C GLY A 100 13.21 -9.63 11.65
#